data_AF-K1XK69-F1
#
_entry.id   AF-K1XK69-F1
#
_cell.length_a   1.000
_cell.length_b   1.000
_cell.length_c   1.000
_cell.angle_alpha   90.00
_cell.angle_beta   90.00
_cell.angle_gamma   90.00
#
_symmetry.space_group_name_H-M   'P 1'
#
loop_
_entity.id
_entity.type
_entity.pdbx_description
1 polymer ?
#
loop_
_entity_poly.entity_id
_entity_poly.type
_entity_poly.pdbx_seq_one_letter_code
_entity_poly.pdbx_strand_id
1 'polypeptide(L)'
;MFILSILNILTLCIIIIAVSIFFLDNARRMGFLLIVLSFLCIVSLIPFKIPLKSVQPDIIFGLIDNGILAVLAIFGGHIAWVTWAILGGVVGNAITDGIAGIFEGHYAEKLRSRLISEERTMLKSAVGKMAGCLLGAGVVLVIANFIGF
;
A
#
# COMPACT_ATOMS: atom_id res chain seq x y z
N MET A 1 -8.58 22.67 5.37
CA MET A 1 -8.35 21.45 4.55
C MET A 1 -7.27 20.56 5.16
N PHE A 2 -6.10 21.10 5.52
CA PHE A 2 -4.98 20.33 6.09
C PHE A 2 -5.34 19.46 7.32
N ILE A 3 -5.99 20.02 8.34
CA ILE A 3 -6.41 19.28 9.55
C ILE A 3 -7.35 18.13 9.21
N LEU A 4 -8.32 18.35 8.31
CA LEU A 4 -9.28 17.33 7.89
C LEU A 4 -8.58 16.18 7.14
N SER A 5 -7.56 16.49 6.34
CA SER A 5 -6.73 15.48 5.67
C SER A 5 -5.93 14.64 6.66
N ILE A 6 -5.33 15.26 7.68
CA ILE A 6 -4.63 14.54 8.76
C ILE A 6 -5.61 13.62 9.50
N LEU A 7 -6.76 14.16 9.88
CA LEU A 7 -7.77 13.40 10.61
C LEU A 7 -8.26 12.20 9.80
N ASN A 8 -8.50 12.36 8.50
CA ASN A 8 -8.83 11.24 7.60
C ASN A 8 -7.74 10.17 7.56
N ILE A 9 -6.48 10.56 7.41
CA ILE A 9 -5.34 9.62 7.39
C ILE A 9 -5.25 8.86 8.73
N LEU A 10 -5.32 9.57 9.86
CA LEU A 10 -5.29 8.94 11.19
C LEU A 10 -6.46 7.98 11.40
N THR A 11 -7.67 8.37 10.99
CA THR A 11 -8.85 7.49 11.04
C THR A 11 -8.63 6.23 10.22
N LEU A 12 -8.10 6.34 9.00
CA LEU A 12 -7.78 5.17 8.17
C LEU A 12 -6.75 4.27 8.87
N CYS A 13 -5.67 4.82 9.41
CA CYS A 13 -4.64 4.04 10.12
C CYS A 13 -5.25 3.27 11.30
N ILE A 14 -6.07 3.91 12.12
CA ILE A 14 -6.74 3.26 13.26
C ILE A 14 -7.64 2.12 12.78
N ILE A 15 -8.45 2.36 11.74
CA ILE A 15 -9.34 1.33 11.18
C ILE A 15 -8.53 0.15 10.64
N ILE A 16 -7.48 0.41 9.86
CA ILE A 16 -6.64 -0.64 9.27
C ILE A 16 -6.00 -1.49 10.36
N ILE A 17 -5.43 -0.87 11.39
CA ILE A 17 -4.79 -1.58 12.51
C ILE A 17 -5.84 -2.41 13.26
N ALA A 18 -6.96 -1.79 13.66
CA ALA A 18 -8.00 -2.46 14.43
C ALA A 18 -8.58 -3.66 13.69
N VAL A 19 -8.92 -3.49 12.41
CA VAL A 19 -9.46 -4.56 11.56
C VAL A 19 -8.41 -5.64 11.32
N SER A 20 -7.15 -5.28 11.06
CA SER A 20 -6.08 -6.28 10.86
C SER A 20 -5.83 -7.12 12.10
N ILE A 21 -5.85 -6.51 13.29
CA ILE A 21 -5.68 -7.25 14.57
C ILE A 21 -6.86 -8.18 14.81
N PHE A 22 -8.10 -7.72 14.57
CA PHE A 22 -9.29 -8.54 14.79
C PHE A 22 -9.32 -9.82 13.93
N PHE A 23 -8.69 -9.80 12.74
CA PHE A 23 -8.65 -10.93 11.82
C PHE A 23 -7.33 -11.73 11.84
N LEU A 24 -6.43 -11.48 12.80
CA LEU A 24 -5.13 -12.17 12.94
C LEU A 24 -5.26 -13.70 12.90
N ASP A 25 -6.27 -14.25 13.57
CA ASP A 25 -6.47 -15.71 13.69
C ASP A 25 -6.93 -16.37 12.39
N ASN A 26 -7.34 -15.59 11.38
CA ASN A 26 -7.86 -16.08 10.10
C ASN A 26 -6.94 -15.70 8.93
N ALA A 27 -5.70 -16.22 8.97
CA ALA A 27 -4.66 -15.97 7.95
C ALA A 27 -5.16 -16.15 6.50
N ARG A 28 -6.02 -17.14 6.24
CA ARG A 28 -6.61 -17.40 4.91
C ARG A 28 -7.49 -16.26 4.38
N ARG A 29 -8.14 -15.50 5.27
CA ARG A 29 -9.01 -14.37 4.89
C ARG A 29 -8.29 -13.04 4.90
N MET A 30 -7.06 -12.99 5.43
CA MET A 30 -6.29 -11.76 5.56
C MET A 30 -6.01 -11.09 4.20
N GLY A 31 -5.66 -11.88 3.17
CA GLY A 31 -5.44 -11.33 1.83
C GLY A 31 -6.67 -10.59 1.27
N PHE A 32 -7.86 -11.20 1.38
CA PHE A 32 -9.11 -10.56 0.95
C PHE A 32 -9.45 -9.33 1.80
N LEU A 33 -9.20 -9.39 3.11
CA LEU A 33 -9.40 -8.27 4.02
C LEU A 33 -8.57 -7.05 3.62
N LEU A 34 -7.29 -7.25 3.30
CA LEU A 34 -6.39 -6.17 2.86
C LEU A 34 -6.86 -5.55 1.54
N ILE A 35 -7.37 -6.36 0.60
CA ILE A 35 -7.98 -5.85 -0.64
C ILE A 35 -9.19 -4.97 -0.32
N VAL A 36 -10.08 -5.39 0.58
CA VAL A 36 -11.24 -4.59 1.01
C VAL A 36 -10.80 -3.29 1.68
N LEU A 37 -9.79 -3.32 2.55
CA LEU A 37 -9.23 -2.13 3.19
C LEU A 37 -8.59 -1.17 2.17
N SER A 38 -7.98 -1.68 1.11
CA SER A 38 -7.50 -0.84 -0.01
C SER A 38 -8.64 -0.05 -0.65
N PHE A 39 -9.77 -0.72 -0.95
CA PHE A 39 -10.95 -0.04 -1.48
C PHE A 39 -11.51 0.99 -0.49
N LEU A 40 -11.49 0.69 0.81
CA LEU A 40 -11.89 1.65 1.85
C LEU A 40 -11.03 2.92 1.81
N CYS A 41 -9.71 2.79 1.66
CA CYS A 41 -8.81 3.93 1.50
C CYS A 41 -9.23 4.78 0.28
N ILE A 42 -9.49 4.16 -0.87
CA ILE A 42 -9.91 4.88 -2.08
C ILE A 42 -11.25 5.59 -1.87
N VAL A 43 -12.23 4.92 -1.24
CA VAL A 43 -13.56 5.49 -0.95
C VAL A 43 -13.46 6.71 -0.03
N SER A 44 -12.47 6.76 0.87
CA SER A 44 -12.25 7.91 1.75
C SER A 44 -11.90 9.21 1.01
N LEU A 45 -11.55 9.15 -0.28
CA LEU A 45 -11.28 10.32 -1.12
C LEU A 45 -12.56 10.98 -1.68
N ILE A 46 -13.69 10.26 -1.67
CA ILE A 46 -14.97 10.75 -2.22
C ILE A 46 -15.44 12.05 -1.54
N PRO A 47 -15.43 12.18 -0.19
CA PRO A 47 -15.82 13.41 0.49
C PRO A 47 -14.98 14.64 0.11
N PHE A 48 -13.74 14.42 -0.34
CA PHE A 48 -12.79 15.46 -0.74
C PHE A 48 -12.86 15.79 -2.23
N LYS A 49 -13.75 15.13 -2.99
CA LYS A 49 -13.92 15.29 -4.44
C LYS A 49 -12.60 15.07 -5.22
N ILE A 50 -11.73 14.20 -4.71
CA ILE A 50 -10.45 13.89 -5.36
C ILE A 50 -10.68 12.81 -6.43
N PRO A 51 -10.30 13.06 -7.70
CA PRO A 51 -10.49 12.07 -8.76
C PRO A 51 -9.49 10.92 -8.63
N LEU A 52 -9.96 9.68 -8.85
CA LEU A 52 -9.13 8.46 -8.78
C LEU A 52 -7.90 8.51 -9.70
N LYS A 53 -8.05 9.11 -10.88
CA LYS A 53 -6.96 9.29 -11.85
C LYS A 53 -5.76 10.05 -11.27
N SER A 54 -5.99 10.91 -10.27
CA SER A 54 -4.92 11.69 -9.64
C SER A 54 -4.09 10.90 -8.62
N VAL A 55 -4.62 9.80 -8.10
CA VAL A 55 -3.93 8.93 -7.12
C VAL A 55 -3.49 7.59 -7.73
N GLN A 56 -3.89 7.30 -8.98
CA GLN A 56 -3.50 6.09 -9.70
C GLN A 56 -1.99 5.83 -9.71
N PRO A 57 -1.11 6.83 -9.93
CA PRO A 57 0.33 6.59 -9.85
C PRO A 57 0.71 6.03 -8.47
N ASP A 58 0.28 6.70 -7.39
CA ASP A 58 0.55 6.33 -6.00
C ASP A 58 0.01 4.95 -5.61
N ILE A 59 -1.11 4.54 -6.20
CA ILE A 59 -1.65 3.17 -6.04
C ILE A 59 -0.74 2.15 -6.73
N ILE A 60 -0.30 2.40 -7.96
CA ILE A 60 0.60 1.49 -8.69
C ILE A 60 1.94 1.38 -7.96
N PHE A 61 2.45 2.50 -7.43
CA PHE A 61 3.64 2.52 -6.58
C PHE A 61 3.51 1.60 -5.38
N GLY A 62 2.49 1.82 -4.54
CA GLY A 62 2.28 1.01 -3.35
C GLY A 62 2.03 -0.47 -3.68
N LEU A 63 1.36 -0.76 -4.81
CA LEU A 63 1.11 -2.12 -5.27
C LEU A 63 2.41 -2.88 -5.53
N ILE A 64 3.35 -2.27 -6.26
CA ILE A 64 4.66 -2.86 -6.57
C ILE A 64 5.47 -2.98 -5.28
N ASP A 65 5.50 -1.90 -4.50
CA ASP A 65 6.31 -1.78 -3.30
C ASP A 65 5.96 -2.90 -2.29
N ASN A 66 4.72 -2.88 -1.82
CA ASN A 66 4.29 -3.79 -0.77
C ASN A 66 3.95 -5.19 -1.30
N GLY A 67 3.73 -5.33 -2.61
CA GLY A 67 3.57 -6.63 -3.25
C GLY A 67 4.88 -7.43 -3.22
N ILE A 68 5.98 -6.86 -3.71
CA ILE A 68 7.28 -7.53 -3.66
C ILE A 68 7.74 -7.73 -2.21
N LEU A 69 7.51 -6.75 -1.33
CA LEU A 69 7.78 -6.90 0.10
C LEU A 69 7.04 -8.10 0.70
N ALA A 70 5.74 -8.24 0.42
CA ALA A 70 4.95 -9.36 0.93
C ALA A 70 5.49 -10.71 0.44
N VAL A 71 5.93 -10.81 -0.81
CA VAL A 71 6.58 -12.02 -1.34
C VAL A 71 7.81 -12.36 -0.50
N LEU A 72 8.72 -11.40 -0.30
CA LEU A 72 9.96 -11.62 0.47
C LEU A 72 9.68 -11.96 1.94
N ALA A 73 8.68 -11.33 2.55
CA ALA A 73 8.27 -11.62 3.92
C ALA A 73 7.68 -13.04 4.07
N ILE A 74 6.87 -13.49 3.11
CA ILE A 74 6.31 -14.85 3.10
C ILE A 74 7.41 -15.90 2.94
N PHE A 75 8.32 -15.72 1.98
CA PHE A 75 9.46 -16.62 1.81
C PHE A 75 10.36 -16.66 3.05
N GLY A 76 10.64 -15.49 3.64
CA GLY A 76 11.39 -15.40 4.89
C GLY A 76 10.71 -16.16 6.03
N GLY A 77 9.39 -15.99 6.17
CA GLY A 77 8.56 -16.70 7.13
C GLY A 77 8.62 -18.22 6.98
N HIS A 78 8.61 -18.71 5.75
CA HIS A 78 8.70 -20.14 5.48
C HIS A 78 10.10 -20.71 5.78
N ILE A 79 11.17 -20.01 5.44
CA ILE A 79 12.55 -20.54 5.58
C ILE A 79 12.95 -20.63 7.04
N ALA A 80 12.73 -19.57 7.82
CA ALA A 80 13.22 -19.51 9.19
C ALA A 80 12.37 -18.61 10.09
N TRP A 81 11.05 -18.75 9.94
CA TRP A 81 10.03 -18.25 10.85
C TRP A 81 10.06 -16.71 10.98
N VAL A 82 9.79 -16.20 12.18
CA VAL A 82 9.51 -14.77 12.42
C VAL A 82 10.71 -13.88 12.08
N THR A 83 11.93 -14.27 12.47
CA THR A 83 13.13 -13.44 12.25
C THR A 83 13.37 -13.15 10.78
N TRP A 84 13.19 -14.16 9.92
CA TRP A 84 13.39 -14.01 8.48
C TRP A 84 12.18 -13.39 7.78
N ALA A 85 10.97 -13.52 8.31
CA ALA A 85 9.83 -12.73 7.86
C ALA A 85 10.05 -11.23 8.11
N ILE A 86 10.56 -10.86 9.29
CA ILE A 86 10.91 -9.48 9.63
C ILE A 86 12.04 -9.00 8.72
N LEU A 87 13.10 -9.79 8.53
CA LEU A 87 14.20 -9.44 7.64
C LEU A 87 13.72 -9.26 6.20
N GLY A 88 12.89 -10.18 5.71
CA GLY A 88 12.26 -10.10 4.40
C GLY A 88 11.39 -8.85 4.24
N GLY A 89 10.68 -8.44 5.30
CA GLY A 89 9.92 -7.19 5.34
C GLY A 89 10.81 -5.96 5.29
N VAL A 90 11.84 -5.87 6.15
CA VAL A 90 12.73 -4.69 6.24
C VAL A 90 13.64 -4.56 5.00
N VAL A 91 14.30 -5.64 4.60
CA VAL A 91 15.17 -5.67 3.42
C VAL A 91 14.32 -5.54 2.15
N GLY A 92 13.16 -6.21 2.12
CA GLY A 92 12.19 -6.07 1.04
C GLY A 92 11.79 -4.62 0.85
N ASN A 93 11.34 -3.95 1.91
CA ASN A 93 11.01 -2.52 1.89
C ASN A 93 12.12 -1.66 1.30
N ALA A 94 13.37 -1.86 1.72
CA ALA A 94 14.49 -1.06 1.21
C ALA A 94 14.72 -1.28 -0.31
N ILE A 95 14.61 -2.51 -0.79
CA ILE A 95 14.75 -2.84 -2.22
C ILE A 95 13.58 -2.24 -3.00
N THR A 96 12.37 -2.40 -2.48
CA THR A 96 11.15 -2.01 -3.17
C THR A 96 10.93 -0.51 -3.18
N ASP A 97 11.30 0.21 -2.12
CA ASP A 97 11.38 1.67 -2.12
C ASP A 97 12.40 2.18 -3.15
N GLY A 98 13.54 1.50 -3.30
CA GLY A 98 14.53 1.83 -4.33
C GLY A 98 13.97 1.69 -5.74
N ILE A 99 13.27 0.57 -6.02
CA ILE A 99 12.63 0.32 -7.31
C ILE A 99 11.46 1.29 -7.55
N ALA A 100 10.56 1.44 -6.58
CA ALA A 100 9.42 2.34 -6.64
C ALA A 100 9.87 3.81 -6.80
N GLY A 101 10.98 4.18 -6.18
CA GLY A 101 11.61 5.48 -6.32
C GLY A 101 12.01 5.83 -7.77
N ILE A 102 12.45 4.85 -8.57
CA ILE A 102 12.74 5.06 -10.01
C ILE A 102 11.47 5.48 -10.74
N PHE A 103 10.37 4.77 -10.50
CA PHE A 103 9.10 5.09 -11.10
C PHE A 103 8.58 6.46 -10.59
N GLU A 104 8.82 6.80 -9.31
CA GLU A 104 8.30 8.02 -8.67
C GLU A 104 9.02 9.24 -9.24
N GLY A 105 10.34 9.15 -9.36
CA GLY A 105 11.17 10.13 -10.05
C GLY A 105 10.80 10.28 -11.52
N HIS A 106 10.64 9.18 -12.26
CA HIS A 106 10.25 9.24 -13.67
C HIS A 106 8.90 9.92 -13.89
N TYR A 107 7.92 9.63 -13.02
CA TYR A 107 6.59 10.25 -13.11
C TYR A 107 6.63 11.75 -12.76
N ALA A 108 7.40 12.13 -11.75
CA ALA A 108 7.64 13.52 -11.37
C ALA A 108 8.31 14.31 -12.51
N GLU A 109 9.36 13.76 -13.12
CA GLU A 109 10.05 14.36 -14.28
C GLU A 109 9.13 14.51 -15.49
N LYS A 110 8.27 13.51 -15.75
CA LYS A 110 7.30 13.53 -16.84
C LYS A 110 6.18 14.55 -16.65
N LEU A 111 5.74 14.78 -15.41
CA LEU A 111 4.80 15.85 -15.07
C LEU A 111 5.45 17.23 -15.22
N ARG A 112 6.68 17.38 -14.71
CA ARG A 112 7.45 18.63 -14.78
C ARG A 112 7.74 19.05 -16.21
N SER A 113 8.11 18.11 -17.08
CA SER A 113 8.33 18.37 -18.51
C SER A 113 7.05 18.75 -19.28
N ARG A 114 5.87 18.44 -18.74
CA ARG A 114 4.58 18.82 -19.32
C ARG A 114 4.01 20.13 -18.75
N LEU A 115 4.76 20.85 -17.91
CA LEU A 115 4.33 22.07 -17.20
C LEU A 115 3.03 21.86 -16.38
N ILE A 116 2.70 20.62 -16.04
CA ILE A 116 1.58 20.31 -15.16
C ILE A 116 2.12 20.52 -13.74
N SER A 117 1.52 21.46 -12.99
CA SER A 117 1.93 21.64 -11.60
C SER A 117 1.70 20.33 -10.83
N GLU A 118 2.70 19.91 -10.07
CA GLU A 118 2.57 18.78 -9.15
C GLU A 118 1.63 19.15 -8.00
N GLU A 119 0.32 19.18 -8.23
CA GLU A 119 -0.66 19.23 -7.14
C GLU A 119 -0.84 17.84 -6.51
N ARG A 120 0.29 17.23 -6.12
CA ARG A 120 0.31 16.13 -5.16
C ARG A 120 -0.02 16.71 -3.79
N THR A 121 -1.31 16.79 -3.48
CA THR A 121 -1.74 17.14 -2.12
C THR A 121 -1.39 15.99 -1.17
N MET A 122 -1.07 16.32 0.08
CA MET A 122 -0.73 15.34 1.11
C MET A 122 -1.73 14.17 1.18
N LEU A 123 -3.04 14.47 1.07
CA LEU A 123 -4.10 13.46 1.11
C LEU A 123 -4.06 12.50 -0.09
N LYS A 124 -3.82 13.02 -1.30
CA LYS A 124 -3.72 12.19 -2.52
C LYS A 124 -2.58 11.18 -2.41
N SER A 125 -1.40 11.67 -2.04
CA SER A 125 -0.20 10.85 -1.93
C SER A 125 -0.32 9.81 -0.81
N ALA A 126 -0.73 10.23 0.39
CA ALA A 126 -0.86 9.32 1.53
C ALA A 126 -1.90 8.21 1.29
N VAL A 127 -3.11 8.58 0.87
CA VAL A 127 -4.19 7.61 0.66
C VAL A 127 -3.90 6.71 -0.54
N GLY A 128 -3.31 7.26 -1.61
CA GLY A 128 -2.90 6.48 -2.78
C GLY A 128 -1.86 5.42 -2.44
N LYS A 129 -0.78 5.79 -1.73
CA LYS A 129 0.26 4.85 -1.28
C LYS A 129 -0.33 3.81 -0.33
N MET A 130 -1.11 4.22 0.68
CA MET A 130 -1.77 3.27 1.60
C MET A 130 -2.68 2.27 0.87
N ALA A 131 -3.51 2.73 -0.06
CA ALA A 131 -4.38 1.87 -0.84
C ALA A 131 -3.56 0.89 -1.71
N GLY A 132 -2.51 1.38 -2.39
CA GLY A 132 -1.61 0.56 -3.19
C GLY A 132 -0.93 -0.53 -2.35
N CYS A 133 -0.35 -0.18 -1.21
CA CYS A 133 0.35 -1.11 -0.33
C CYS A 133 -0.57 -2.21 0.21
N LEU A 134 -1.80 -1.86 0.61
CA LEU A 134 -2.80 -2.83 1.06
C LEU A 134 -3.24 -3.76 -0.08
N LEU A 135 -3.43 -3.21 -1.29
CA LEU A 135 -3.80 -3.99 -2.46
C LEU A 135 -2.68 -4.98 -2.85
N GLY A 136 -1.43 -4.51 -2.88
CA GLY A 136 -0.27 -5.30 -3.29
C GLY A 136 -0.04 -6.48 -2.37
N ALA A 137 0.05 -6.20 -1.06
CA ALA A 137 0.17 -7.26 -0.06
C ALA A 137 -1.06 -8.19 -0.05
N GLY A 138 -2.27 -7.64 -0.18
CA GLY A 138 -3.50 -8.42 -0.22
C GLY A 138 -3.57 -9.41 -1.38
N VAL A 139 -3.24 -8.97 -2.60
CA VAL A 139 -3.18 -9.83 -3.80
C VAL A 139 -2.15 -10.93 -3.61
N VAL A 140 -0.95 -10.60 -3.14
CA VAL A 140 0.12 -11.58 -2.90
C VAL A 140 -0.30 -12.61 -1.86
N LEU A 141 -0.91 -12.19 -0.75
CA LEU A 141 -1.43 -13.10 0.28
C LEU A 141 -2.53 -14.03 -0.23
N VAL A 142 -3.43 -13.53 -1.09
CA VAL A 142 -4.45 -14.38 -1.73
C VAL A 142 -3.79 -15.44 -2.60
N ILE A 143 -2.84 -15.03 -3.45
CA ILE A 143 -2.10 -15.95 -4.34
C ILE A 143 -1.32 -16.98 -3.51
N ALA A 144 -0.58 -16.54 -2.49
CA ALA A 144 0.17 -17.39 -1.57
C ALA A 144 -0.72 -18.47 -0.94
N ASN A 145 -1.91 -18.09 -0.47
CA ASN A 145 -2.85 -19.05 0.10
C ASN A 145 -3.31 -20.12 -0.91
N PHE A 146 -3.53 -19.73 -2.16
CA PHE A 146 -3.92 -20.66 -3.23
C PHE A 146 -2.81 -21.65 -3.59
N ILE A 147 -1.54 -21.24 -3.49
CA ILE A 147 -0.39 -22.12 -3.77
C ILE A 147 0.10 -22.91 -2.54
N GLY A 148 -0.57 -22.75 -1.40
CA GLY A 148 -0.26 -23.50 -0.17
C GLY A 148 0.91 -22.94 0.64
N PHE A 149 1.25 -21.66 0.44
CA PHE A 149 2.16 -20.90 1.31
C PHE A 149 1.40 -20.20 2.45
#